data_AF-A0A5M9ZKE9-F1
#
_entry.id   AF-A0A5M9ZKE9-F1
#
_cell.length_a   1.000
_cell.length_b   1.000
_cell.length_c   1.000
_cell.angle_alpha   90.00
_cell.angle_beta   90.00
_cell.angle_gamma   90.00
#
_symmetry.space_group_name_H-M   'P 1'
#
loop_
_entity.id
_entity.type
_entity.pdbx_description
1 polymer ?
#
loop_
_entity_poly.entity_id
_entity_poly.type
_entity_poly.pdbx_seq_one_letter_code
_entity_poly.pdbx_strand_id
1 'polypeptide(L)'
;MARRAKSNNMLEKLRDQHAQDTVNDRMETGSFPTVRKKPRRTDNRGGLKSRLLSSVLVTLMCALLGFAYMTQINNSKSTYETLDETELVRLLNESNTQITNLEQRKSQLTEQLNSLKSAADEQEQARKIAKQNEDTSGLISGRLPAKGSGITVRVSRGSTKVDASIMFNLIEELRNAGAEVIAINDVRVVASTYIQDADEGLIADGTTIKPTYVVKAIGNPQELSNAVDIAGGVGAQLQVKYGASVDVQSSDNIVIDEVHVATPNTYAKTAE
;
A
#
# COMPACT_ATOMS: atom_id res chain seq x y z
N MET A 1 -5.62 -29.86 14.26
CA MET A 1 -4.16 -30.06 14.11
C MET A 1 -3.88 -30.38 12.65
N ALA A 2 -3.51 -29.38 11.86
CA ALA A 2 -2.12 -29.04 11.51
C ALA A 2 -1.75 -29.57 10.11
N ARG A 3 -2.06 -28.79 9.07
CA ARG A 3 -1.49 -28.94 7.73
C ARG A 3 0.01 -28.63 7.84
N ARG A 4 0.86 -29.65 7.71
CA ARG A 4 2.31 -29.45 7.66
C ARG A 4 2.77 -29.35 6.21
N ALA A 5 3.52 -28.28 5.96
CA ALA A 5 3.94 -27.79 4.67
C ALA A 5 4.83 -28.77 3.90
N LYS A 6 4.62 -28.79 2.58
CA LYS A 6 5.45 -29.47 1.59
C LYS A 6 6.79 -28.73 1.48
N SER A 7 7.85 -29.25 2.08
CA SER A 7 9.21 -28.74 1.87
C SER A 7 9.74 -29.23 0.53
N ASN A 8 9.96 -28.31 -0.40
CA ASN A 8 10.68 -28.55 -1.66
C ASN A 8 12.16 -28.77 -1.37
N ASN A 9 12.56 -29.98 -1.00
CA ASN A 9 13.96 -30.34 -0.86
C ASN A 9 14.37 -31.27 -2.02
N MET A 10 14.91 -30.68 -3.10
CA MET A 10 15.32 -31.40 -4.31
C MET A 10 16.35 -32.51 -4.05
N LEU A 11 17.14 -32.37 -2.98
CA LEU A 11 18.15 -33.35 -2.57
C LEU A 11 17.58 -34.67 -2.04
N GLU A 12 16.39 -34.64 -1.45
CA GLU A 12 15.71 -35.83 -0.94
C GLU A 12 15.13 -36.65 -2.10
N LYS A 13 14.60 -35.96 -3.11
CA LYS A 13 14.05 -36.56 -4.34
C LYS A 13 15.12 -37.26 -5.19
N LEU A 14 16.34 -36.74 -5.21
CA LEU A 14 17.47 -37.33 -5.93
C LEU A 14 18.01 -38.61 -5.25
N ARG A 15 17.92 -38.71 -3.92
CA ARG A 15 18.29 -39.94 -3.20
C ARG A 15 17.27 -41.06 -3.43
N ASP A 16 15.98 -40.73 -3.45
CA ASP A 16 14.93 -41.72 -3.70
C ASP A 16 14.98 -42.28 -5.13
N GLN A 17 15.35 -41.45 -6.13
CA GLN A 17 15.52 -41.92 -7.50
C GLN A 17 16.71 -42.88 -7.66
N HIS A 18 17.85 -42.60 -7.03
CA HIS A 18 19.01 -43.50 -7.07
C HIS A 18 18.74 -44.85 -6.39
N ALA A 19 17.88 -44.88 -5.37
CA ALA A 19 17.45 -46.11 -4.72
C ALA A 19 16.47 -46.93 -5.58
N GLN A 20 15.70 -46.30 -6.48
CA GLN A 20 14.78 -46.99 -7.39
C GLN A 20 15.48 -47.56 -8.63
N ASP A 21 16.48 -46.85 -9.17
CA ASP A 21 17.24 -47.33 -10.35
C ASP A 21 18.11 -48.55 -10.03
N THR A 22 18.63 -48.65 -8.80
CA THR A 22 19.39 -49.82 -8.34
C THR A 22 18.54 -51.09 -8.15
N VAL A 23 17.21 -50.97 -8.09
CA VAL A 23 16.27 -52.11 -8.01
C VAL A 23 15.88 -52.61 -9.42
N ASN A 24 15.81 -51.71 -10.41
CA ASN A 24 15.45 -52.08 -11.79
C ASN A 24 16.58 -52.79 -12.56
N ASP A 25 17.85 -52.54 -12.20
CA ASP A 25 19.01 -53.18 -12.82
C ASP A 25 19.22 -54.66 -12.41
N ARG A 26 18.39 -55.21 -11.51
CA ARG A 26 18.46 -56.61 -11.05
C ARG A 26 17.41 -57.55 -11.65
N MET A 27 16.65 -57.13 -12.66
CA MET A 27 15.70 -58.02 -13.31
C MET A 27 16.35 -58.83 -14.44
N GLU A 28 16.61 -60.10 -14.15
CA GLU A 28 17.01 -61.13 -15.11
C GLU A 28 15.98 -61.24 -16.26
N THR A 29 16.45 -61.03 -17.49
CA THR A 29 15.64 -61.13 -18.71
C THR A 29 15.53 -62.58 -19.17
N GLY A 30 14.44 -63.25 -18.80
CA GLY A 30 14.16 -64.65 -19.15
C GLY A 30 13.00 -64.84 -20.13
N SER A 31 13.34 -65.24 -21.37
CA SER A 31 12.53 -65.99 -22.34
C SER A 31 11.21 -65.40 -22.88
N PHE A 32 11.25 -64.96 -24.16
CA PHE A 32 10.06 -64.72 -24.97
C PHE A 32 9.59 -66.03 -25.66
N PRO A 33 8.29 -66.39 -25.62
CA PRO A 33 7.77 -67.50 -26.41
C PRO A 33 7.68 -67.11 -27.90
N THR A 34 8.32 -67.90 -28.77
CA THR A 34 8.27 -67.76 -30.22
C THR A 34 7.06 -68.49 -30.81
N VAL A 35 6.17 -67.77 -31.48
CA VAL A 35 5.04 -68.37 -32.22
C VAL A 35 5.50 -68.79 -33.62
N ARG A 36 5.41 -70.10 -33.91
CA ARG A 36 5.77 -70.75 -35.18
C ARG A 36 4.92 -70.24 -36.36
N LYS A 37 5.56 -69.83 -37.45
CA LYS A 37 4.94 -69.65 -38.77
C LYS A 37 4.67 -71.03 -39.43
N LYS A 38 3.47 -71.20 -40.00
CA LYS A 38 3.05 -72.39 -40.78
C LYS A 38 3.18 -72.08 -42.29
N PRO A 39 3.74 -72.96 -43.14
CA PRO A 39 3.93 -72.67 -44.56
C PRO A 39 2.66 -72.95 -45.41
N ARG A 40 2.56 -72.19 -46.52
CA ARG A 40 1.54 -72.21 -47.58
C ARG A 40 1.35 -73.59 -48.20
N ARG A 41 0.09 -73.94 -48.49
CA ARG A 41 -0.28 -74.94 -49.51
C ARG A 41 -0.70 -74.24 -50.79
N THR A 42 0.00 -74.54 -51.88
CA THR A 42 -0.34 -74.17 -53.25
C THR A 42 -1.14 -75.31 -53.87
N ASP A 43 -2.44 -75.13 -54.10
CA ASP A 43 -3.21 -75.99 -54.98
C ASP A 43 -3.44 -75.28 -56.31
N ASN A 44 -2.53 -75.53 -57.24
CA ASN A 44 -2.67 -75.13 -58.64
C ASN A 44 -3.06 -76.35 -59.47
N ARG A 45 -4.35 -76.69 -59.47
CA ARG A 45 -4.94 -77.66 -60.41
C ARG A 45 -6.36 -77.22 -60.79
N GLY A 46 -6.46 -76.50 -61.91
CA GLY A 46 -7.74 -76.06 -62.50
C GLY A 46 -7.53 -75.07 -63.64
N GLY A 47 -7.05 -75.57 -64.78
CA GLY A 47 -6.60 -74.79 -65.94
C GLY A 47 -7.66 -73.96 -66.67
N LEU A 48 -7.23 -72.77 -67.10
CA LEU A 48 -7.77 -71.87 -68.13
C LEU A 48 -9.23 -71.35 -68.01
N LYS A 49 -10.22 -72.14 -67.61
CA LYS A 49 -11.63 -71.68 -67.52
C LYS A 49 -11.88 -70.75 -66.32
N SER A 50 -11.23 -71.03 -65.18
CA SER A 50 -11.26 -70.17 -63.98
C SER A 50 -10.51 -68.85 -64.18
N ARG A 51 -9.46 -68.84 -65.01
CA ARG A 51 -8.72 -67.63 -65.38
C ARG A 51 -9.51 -66.71 -66.30
N LEU A 52 -10.31 -67.25 -67.22
CA LEU A 52 -11.23 -66.46 -68.04
C LEU A 52 -12.39 -65.90 -67.21
N LEU A 53 -12.98 -66.70 -66.31
CA LEU A 53 -14.02 -66.23 -65.38
C LEU A 53 -13.48 -65.18 -64.40
N SER A 54 -12.28 -65.37 -63.84
CA SER A 54 -11.66 -64.35 -62.99
C SER A 54 -11.29 -63.10 -63.78
N SER A 55 -10.84 -63.25 -65.03
CA SER A 55 -10.56 -62.10 -65.90
C SER A 55 -11.82 -61.28 -66.13
N VAL A 56 -12.94 -61.91 -66.51
CA VAL A 56 -14.23 -61.22 -66.73
C VAL A 56 -14.71 -60.51 -65.46
N LEU A 57 -14.58 -61.15 -64.30
CA LEU A 57 -14.97 -60.56 -63.01
C LEU A 57 -14.09 -59.35 -62.65
N VAL A 58 -12.78 -59.43 -62.93
CA VAL A 58 -11.84 -58.31 -62.74
C VAL A 58 -12.16 -57.16 -63.69
N THR A 59 -12.46 -57.41 -64.97
CA THR A 59 -12.85 -56.34 -65.91
C THR A 59 -14.15 -55.66 -65.48
N LEU A 60 -15.13 -56.42 -65.00
CA LEU A 60 -16.39 -55.90 -64.48
C LEU A 60 -16.18 -55.02 -63.23
N MET A 61 -15.32 -55.46 -62.30
CA MET A 61 -14.95 -54.68 -61.11
C MET A 61 -14.20 -53.39 -61.48
N CYS A 62 -13.27 -53.44 -62.43
CA CYS A 62 -12.59 -52.24 -62.95
C CYS A 62 -13.57 -51.29 -63.65
N ALA A 63 -14.54 -51.80 -64.39
CA ALA A 63 -15.56 -50.98 -65.04
C ALA A 63 -16.48 -50.30 -64.01
N LEU A 64 -16.91 -51.02 -62.96
CA LEU A 64 -17.71 -50.46 -61.87
C LEU A 64 -16.92 -49.43 -61.05
N LEU A 65 -15.64 -49.68 -60.78
CA LEU A 65 -14.75 -48.71 -60.13
C LEU A 65 -14.52 -47.48 -61.00
N GLY A 66 -14.29 -47.65 -62.30
CA GLY A 66 -14.17 -46.55 -63.26
C GLY A 66 -15.45 -45.73 -63.35
N PHE A 67 -16.61 -46.40 -63.35
CA PHE A 67 -17.92 -45.75 -63.34
C PHE A 67 -18.17 -44.99 -62.03
N ALA A 68 -17.86 -45.59 -60.87
CA ALA A 68 -17.97 -44.92 -59.57
C ALA A 68 -17.01 -43.73 -59.45
N TYR A 69 -15.79 -43.86 -59.98
CA TYR A 69 -14.80 -42.77 -60.03
C TYR A 69 -15.23 -41.65 -60.97
N MET A 70 -15.79 -41.98 -62.14
CA MET A 70 -16.38 -41.00 -63.06
C MET A 70 -17.59 -40.30 -62.43
N THR A 71 -18.40 -41.03 -61.67
CA THR A 71 -19.55 -40.48 -60.94
C THR A 71 -19.08 -39.56 -59.82
N GLN A 72 -18.00 -39.88 -59.11
CA GLN A 72 -17.37 -38.97 -58.13
C GLN A 72 -16.85 -37.71 -58.82
N ILE A 73 -16.13 -37.81 -59.94
CA ILE A 73 -15.65 -36.64 -60.70
C ILE A 73 -16.81 -35.77 -61.21
N ASN A 74 -17.91 -36.39 -61.63
CA ASN A 74 -19.08 -35.66 -62.13
C ASN A 74 -19.91 -35.03 -60.99
N ASN A 75 -19.98 -35.66 -59.82
CA ASN A 75 -20.66 -35.12 -58.62
C ASN A 75 -19.81 -34.15 -57.79
N SER A 76 -18.48 -34.08 -58.00
CA SER A 76 -17.62 -33.07 -57.37
C SER A 76 -17.65 -31.71 -58.09
N LYS A 77 -18.44 -31.57 -59.18
CA LYS A 77 -18.57 -30.33 -59.97
C LYS A 77 -19.86 -29.54 -59.73
N SER A 78 -20.55 -29.73 -58.60
CA SER A 78 -21.77 -28.97 -58.29
C SER A 78 -21.82 -28.41 -56.86
N THR A 79 -20.68 -28.01 -56.27
CA THR A 79 -20.64 -27.25 -55.00
C THR A 79 -19.40 -26.34 -54.88
N TYR A 80 -18.90 -25.77 -55.98
CA TYR A 80 -17.78 -24.80 -55.93
C TYR A 80 -17.84 -23.77 -57.07
N GLU A 81 -18.96 -23.05 -57.20
CA GLU A 81 -19.05 -21.80 -57.98
C GLU A 81 -19.94 -20.82 -57.20
N THR A 82 -19.34 -20.12 -56.22
CA THR A 82 -19.63 -18.77 -55.71
C THR A 82 -19.00 -18.63 -54.31
N LEU A 83 -17.68 -18.61 -54.25
CA LEU A 83 -16.93 -18.17 -53.07
C LEU A 83 -15.67 -17.50 -53.58
N ASP A 84 -15.74 -16.17 -53.77
CA ASP A 84 -14.54 -15.32 -53.74
C ASP A 84 -14.82 -13.82 -53.49
N GLU A 85 -16.08 -13.37 -53.43
CA GLU A 85 -16.39 -11.98 -53.02
C GLU A 85 -17.24 -11.89 -51.74
N THR A 86 -18.27 -12.72 -51.58
CA THR A 86 -19.22 -12.59 -50.46
C THR A 86 -18.68 -13.04 -49.10
N GLU A 87 -17.83 -14.06 -49.04
CA GLU A 87 -17.24 -14.52 -47.77
C GLU A 87 -16.06 -13.64 -47.31
N LEU A 88 -15.27 -13.11 -48.25
CA LEU A 88 -14.28 -12.08 -47.96
C LEU A 88 -14.94 -10.78 -47.48
N VAL A 89 -16.04 -10.34 -48.10
CA VAL A 89 -16.81 -9.18 -47.62
C VAL A 89 -17.44 -9.45 -46.24
N ARG A 90 -17.93 -10.66 -45.96
CA ARG A 90 -18.47 -11.03 -44.65
C ARG A 90 -17.39 -11.08 -43.57
N LEU A 91 -16.23 -11.68 -43.84
CA LEU A 91 -15.10 -11.72 -42.91
C LEU A 91 -14.50 -10.33 -42.69
N LEU A 92 -14.45 -9.51 -43.74
CA LEU A 92 -14.05 -8.11 -43.65
C LEU A 92 -15.03 -7.29 -42.81
N ASN A 93 -16.35 -7.47 -43.00
CA ASN A 93 -17.37 -6.80 -42.20
C ASN A 93 -17.36 -7.25 -40.74
N GLU A 94 -17.17 -8.55 -40.47
CA GLU A 94 -16.99 -9.10 -39.13
C GLU A 94 -15.71 -8.56 -38.48
N SER A 95 -14.60 -8.51 -39.22
CA SER A 95 -13.33 -7.94 -38.74
C SER A 95 -13.44 -6.45 -38.48
N ASN A 96 -14.10 -5.69 -39.36
CA ASN A 96 -14.38 -4.26 -39.16
C ASN A 96 -15.25 -4.04 -37.92
N THR A 97 -16.27 -4.89 -37.71
CA THR A 97 -17.12 -4.84 -36.52
C THR A 97 -16.32 -5.13 -35.25
N GLN A 98 -15.42 -6.11 -35.28
CA GLN A 98 -14.51 -6.42 -34.17
C GLN A 98 -13.52 -5.29 -33.91
N ILE A 99 -12.97 -4.67 -34.96
CA ILE A 99 -12.11 -3.49 -34.85
C ILE A 99 -12.87 -2.35 -34.17
N THR A 100 -14.08 -2.02 -34.64
CA THR A 100 -14.92 -0.97 -34.03
C THR A 100 -15.23 -1.28 -32.57
N ASN A 101 -15.57 -2.54 -32.24
CA ASN A 101 -15.84 -2.95 -30.86
C ASN A 101 -14.60 -2.83 -29.96
N LEU A 102 -13.43 -3.21 -30.46
CA LEU A 102 -12.16 -3.10 -29.74
C LEU A 102 -11.74 -1.63 -29.57
N GLU A 103 -11.97 -0.77 -30.56
CA GLU A 103 -11.74 0.67 -30.47
C GLU A 103 -12.65 1.32 -29.43
N GLN A 104 -13.95 0.98 -29.44
CA GLN A 104 -14.89 1.43 -28.41
C GLN A 104 -14.45 0.96 -27.02
N ARG A 105 -14.03 -0.30 -26.88
CA ARG A 105 -13.56 -0.84 -25.60
C ARG A 105 -12.29 -0.16 -25.13
N LYS A 106 -11.36 0.14 -26.04
CA LYS A 106 -10.15 0.91 -25.75
C LYS A 106 -10.49 2.32 -25.28
N SER A 107 -11.45 3.00 -25.92
CA SER A 107 -11.92 4.33 -25.48
C SER A 107 -12.49 4.26 -24.07
N GLN A 108 -13.41 3.33 -23.81
CA GLN A 108 -14.01 3.13 -22.48
C GLN A 108 -12.96 2.85 -21.41
N LEU A 109 -12.00 1.95 -21.68
CA LEU A 109 -10.94 1.63 -20.73
C LEU A 109 -9.99 2.83 -20.50
N THR A 110 -9.75 3.63 -21.52
CA THR A 110 -8.93 4.85 -21.41
C THR A 110 -9.64 5.89 -20.55
N GLU A 111 -10.95 6.09 -20.74
CA GLU A 111 -11.78 6.97 -19.91
C GLU A 111 -11.83 6.48 -18.46
N GLN A 112 -12.03 5.18 -18.22
CA GLN A 112 -12.01 4.59 -16.88
C GLN A 112 -10.65 4.76 -16.20
N LEU A 113 -9.55 4.54 -16.94
CA LEU A 113 -8.19 4.75 -16.43
C LEU A 113 -7.98 6.21 -16.06
N ASN A 114 -8.37 7.15 -16.94
CA ASN A 114 -8.24 8.58 -16.68
C ASN A 114 -9.08 9.02 -15.48
N SER A 115 -10.30 8.51 -15.34
CA SER A 115 -11.16 8.77 -14.18
C SER A 115 -10.56 8.22 -12.89
N LEU A 116 -10.06 6.98 -12.89
CA LEU A 116 -9.42 6.39 -11.72
C LEU A 116 -8.14 7.13 -11.34
N LYS A 117 -7.36 7.58 -12.33
CA LYS A 117 -6.16 8.37 -12.12
C LYS A 117 -6.50 9.74 -11.51
N SER A 118 -7.51 10.43 -12.03
CA SER A 118 -8.01 11.70 -11.47
C SER A 118 -8.47 11.53 -10.02
N ALA A 119 -9.26 10.49 -9.74
CA ALA A 119 -9.73 10.20 -8.38
C ALA A 119 -8.58 9.87 -7.43
N ALA A 120 -7.55 9.15 -7.89
CA ALA A 120 -6.36 8.87 -7.10
C ALA A 120 -5.56 10.15 -6.79
N ASP A 121 -5.39 11.02 -7.79
CA ASP A 121 -4.71 12.31 -7.63
C ASP A 121 -5.48 13.24 -6.65
N GLU A 122 -6.81 13.28 -6.76
CA GLU A 122 -7.69 14.01 -5.84
C GLU A 122 -7.60 13.47 -4.41
N GLN A 123 -7.62 12.15 -4.24
CA GLN A 123 -7.53 11.50 -2.93
C GLN A 123 -6.17 11.77 -2.26
N GLU A 124 -5.09 11.78 -3.02
CA GLU A 124 -3.75 12.11 -2.52
C GLU A 124 -3.66 13.58 -2.11
N GLN A 125 -4.22 14.50 -2.90
CA GLN A 125 -4.32 15.91 -2.52
C GLN A 125 -5.17 16.09 -1.24
N ALA A 126 -6.32 15.43 -1.14
CA ALA A 126 -7.16 15.48 0.06
C ALA A 126 -6.42 14.99 1.31
N ARG A 127 -5.64 13.89 1.18
CA ARG A 127 -4.80 13.38 2.28
C ARG A 127 -3.71 14.37 2.67
N LYS A 128 -3.06 15.00 1.69
CA LYS A 128 -2.04 16.02 1.94
C LYS A 128 -2.62 17.22 2.69
N ILE A 129 -3.78 17.72 2.28
CA ILE A 129 -4.48 18.81 2.95
C ILE A 129 -4.88 18.38 4.37
N ALA A 130 -5.45 17.19 4.54
CA ALA A 130 -5.81 16.66 5.85
C ALA A 130 -4.59 16.57 6.78
N LYS A 131 -3.43 16.12 6.26
CA LYS A 131 -2.19 16.03 7.03
C LYS A 131 -1.66 17.41 7.43
N GLN A 132 -1.66 18.36 6.50
CA GLN A 132 -1.28 19.74 6.80
C GLN A 132 -2.18 20.36 7.86
N ASN A 133 -3.50 20.16 7.74
CA ASN A 133 -4.47 20.62 8.73
C ASN A 133 -4.26 19.96 10.10
N GLU A 134 -3.96 18.66 10.12
CA GLU A 134 -3.62 17.92 11.35
C GLU A 134 -2.39 18.51 12.03
N ASP A 135 -1.33 18.79 11.26
CA ASP A 135 -0.07 19.32 11.78
C ASP A 135 -0.25 20.76 12.29
N THR A 136 -0.92 21.63 11.52
CA THR A 136 -1.23 23.01 11.95
C THR A 136 -2.12 23.02 13.18
N SER A 137 -3.20 22.22 13.19
CA SER A 137 -4.08 22.09 14.35
C SER A 137 -3.33 21.51 15.56
N GLY A 138 -2.47 20.52 15.33
CA GLY A 138 -1.67 19.87 16.36
C GLY A 138 -0.72 20.84 17.05
N LEU A 139 -0.08 21.74 16.30
CA LEU A 139 0.79 22.78 16.85
C LEU A 139 0.00 23.79 17.70
N ILE A 140 -1.11 24.31 17.18
CA ILE A 140 -1.95 25.33 17.86
C ILE A 140 -2.60 24.76 19.13
N SER A 141 -3.09 23.51 19.07
CA SER A 141 -3.70 22.82 20.21
C SER A 141 -2.68 22.27 21.21
N GLY A 142 -1.38 22.45 20.96
CA GLY A 142 -0.33 21.97 21.84
C GLY A 142 -0.06 20.47 21.80
N ARG A 143 -0.67 19.71 20.87
CA ARG A 143 -0.53 18.25 20.75
C ARG A 143 0.78 17.80 20.08
N LEU A 144 1.49 18.72 19.43
CA LEU A 144 2.76 18.45 18.76
C LEU A 144 3.91 19.23 19.41
N PRO A 145 5.11 18.64 19.47
CA PRO A 145 6.30 19.34 19.92
C PRO A 145 6.65 20.48 18.95
N ALA A 146 7.38 21.46 19.45
CA ALA A 146 7.75 22.65 18.68
C ALA A 146 9.21 23.04 18.88
N LYS A 147 9.77 23.65 17.84
CA LYS A 147 11.12 24.19 17.85
C LYS A 147 11.14 25.54 17.15
N GLY A 148 11.88 26.50 17.69
CA GLY A 148 12.08 27.81 17.07
C GLY A 148 12.96 28.72 17.93
N SER A 149 13.14 29.95 17.46
CA SER A 149 13.76 31.00 18.26
C SER A 149 12.87 31.36 19.45
N GLY A 150 13.48 31.76 20.56
CA GLY A 150 12.74 32.18 21.74
C GLY A 150 13.63 32.40 22.95
N ILE A 151 13.05 32.23 24.14
CA ILE A 151 13.74 32.41 25.42
C ILE A 151 13.48 31.25 26.38
N THR A 152 14.41 31.05 27.31
CA THR A 152 14.23 30.26 28.53
C THR A 152 14.31 31.19 29.74
N VAL A 153 13.24 31.27 30.51
CA VAL A 153 13.16 32.02 31.77
C VAL A 153 13.31 31.04 32.92
N ARG A 154 14.32 31.24 33.77
CA ARG A 154 14.54 30.46 34.99
C ARG A 154 14.22 31.32 36.21
N VAL A 155 13.25 30.88 36.99
CA VAL A 155 12.82 31.54 38.23
C VAL A 155 13.22 30.66 39.41
N SER A 156 14.19 31.11 40.21
CA SER A 156 14.68 30.34 41.35
C SER A 156 13.72 30.35 42.53
N ARG A 157 14.06 29.61 43.59
CA ARG A 157 13.37 29.72 44.86
C ARG A 157 13.70 31.07 45.49
N GLY A 158 12.67 31.87 45.73
CA GLY A 158 12.78 33.11 46.47
C GLY A 158 12.71 32.94 47.99
N SER A 159 12.86 34.06 48.72
CA SER A 159 12.63 34.13 50.17
C SER A 159 11.15 33.96 50.52
N THR A 160 10.26 34.40 49.64
CA THR A 160 8.82 34.15 49.70
C THR A 160 8.44 33.17 48.60
N LYS A 161 7.47 32.28 48.88
CA LYS A 161 6.94 31.35 47.88
C LYS A 161 6.34 32.12 46.70
N VAL A 162 6.82 31.85 45.49
CA VAL A 162 6.23 32.30 44.24
C VAL A 162 4.80 31.75 44.17
N ASP A 163 3.81 32.64 44.07
CA ASP A 163 2.40 32.27 43.99
C ASP A 163 1.95 31.99 42.55
N ALA A 164 0.79 31.35 42.42
CA ALA A 164 0.22 31.05 41.11
C ALA A 164 -0.10 32.31 40.30
N SER A 165 -0.48 33.40 40.96
CA SER A 165 -0.86 34.65 40.30
C SER A 165 0.31 35.30 39.55
N ILE A 166 1.50 35.37 40.16
CA ILE A 166 2.66 35.94 39.48
C ILE A 166 3.17 35.05 38.34
N MET A 167 3.07 33.72 38.49
CA MET A 167 3.43 32.78 37.43
C MET A 167 2.44 32.85 36.25
N PHE A 168 1.14 32.97 36.55
CA PHE A 168 0.12 33.24 35.55
C PHE A 168 0.42 34.54 34.79
N ASN A 169 0.73 35.63 35.50
CA ASN A 169 1.12 36.89 34.87
C ASN A 169 2.34 36.73 33.97
N LEU A 170 3.36 35.95 34.35
CA LEU A 170 4.53 35.69 33.50
C LEU A 170 4.12 35.03 32.17
N ILE A 171 3.24 34.04 32.23
CA ILE A 171 2.71 33.37 31.04
C ILE A 171 1.93 34.36 30.16
N GLU A 172 1.10 35.21 30.77
CA GLU A 172 0.32 36.22 30.04
C GLU A 172 1.19 37.31 29.41
N GLU A 173 2.23 37.79 30.08
CA GLU A 173 3.18 38.74 29.49
C GLU A 173 3.89 38.14 28.28
N LEU A 174 4.27 36.86 28.34
CA LEU A 174 4.85 36.15 27.20
C LEU A 174 3.85 36.01 26.05
N ARG A 175 2.57 35.71 26.33
CA ARG A 175 1.49 35.68 25.33
C ARG A 175 1.30 37.04 24.67
N ASN A 176 1.26 38.12 25.47
CA ASN A 176 1.14 39.49 24.97
C ASN A 176 2.33 39.90 24.10
N ALA A 177 3.52 39.39 24.40
CA ALA A 177 4.74 39.61 23.63
C ALA A 177 4.87 38.73 22.37
N GLY A 178 3.84 37.92 22.07
CA GLY A 178 3.80 37.09 20.86
C GLY A 178 4.47 35.73 21.00
N ALA A 179 4.50 35.14 22.20
CA ALA A 179 4.86 33.74 22.35
C ALA A 179 3.86 32.84 21.64
N GLU A 180 4.36 32.02 20.72
CA GLU A 180 3.56 31.07 19.93
C GLU A 180 3.41 29.73 20.67
N VAL A 181 4.46 29.33 21.39
CA VAL A 181 4.49 28.08 22.17
C VAL A 181 5.14 28.34 23.50
N ILE A 182 4.50 27.89 24.59
CA ILE A 182 5.01 28.03 25.95
C ILE A 182 4.98 26.67 26.64
N ALA A 183 5.99 26.38 27.44
CA ALA A 183 5.99 25.28 28.41
C ALA A 183 6.54 25.76 29.75
N ILE A 184 5.99 25.24 30.84
CA ILE A 184 6.49 25.44 32.20
C ILE A 184 6.90 24.10 32.77
N ASN A 185 8.20 23.94 33.04
CA ASN A 185 8.82 22.66 33.36
C ASN A 185 8.38 21.60 32.31
N ASP A 186 7.67 20.55 32.74
CA ASP A 186 7.23 19.44 31.90
C ASP A 186 5.78 19.62 31.37
N VAL A 187 5.19 20.81 31.53
CA VAL A 187 3.79 21.09 31.19
C VAL A 187 3.70 22.00 29.98
N ARG A 188 3.08 21.51 28.91
CA ARG A 188 2.71 22.32 27.74
C ARG A 188 1.61 23.30 28.11
N VAL A 189 1.87 24.58 27.93
CA VAL A 189 0.88 25.63 28.19
C VAL A 189 0.00 25.80 26.96
N VAL A 190 -1.30 25.56 27.12
CA VAL A 190 -2.37 25.78 26.15
C VAL A 190 -3.42 26.74 26.71
N ALA A 191 -4.45 27.04 25.93
CA ALA A 191 -5.49 28.00 26.33
C ALA A 191 -6.21 27.62 27.65
N SER A 192 -6.38 26.33 27.92
CA SER A 192 -7.04 25.82 29.12
C SER A 192 -6.10 25.51 30.29
N THR A 193 -4.79 25.71 30.13
CA THR A 193 -3.82 25.45 31.21
C THR A 193 -4.09 26.36 32.39
N TYR A 194 -4.17 25.77 33.58
CA TYR A 194 -4.32 26.49 34.83
C TYR A 194 -3.08 26.34 35.71
N ILE A 195 -2.82 27.35 36.54
CA ILE A 195 -1.80 27.33 37.59
C ILE A 195 -2.52 27.50 38.93
N GLN A 196 -2.15 26.68 39.91
CA GLN A 196 -2.69 26.72 41.27
C GLN A 196 -1.54 26.72 42.28
N ASP A 197 -1.75 27.37 43.43
CA ASP A 197 -0.84 27.24 44.57
C ASP A 197 -0.82 25.80 45.11
N ALA A 198 0.38 25.34 45.48
CA ALA A 198 0.59 24.11 46.25
C ALA A 198 1.29 24.43 47.58
N ASP A 199 1.32 23.46 48.49
CA ASP A 199 2.09 23.58 49.74
C ASP A 199 3.57 23.84 49.46
N GLU A 200 4.14 23.06 48.54
CA GLU A 200 5.50 23.24 48.03
C GLU A 200 5.50 23.45 46.52
N GLY A 201 5.57 24.72 46.10
CA GLY A 201 5.63 25.12 44.70
C GLY A 201 4.25 25.44 44.13
N LEU A 202 4.00 24.98 42.90
CA LEU A 202 2.77 25.22 42.15
C LEU A 202 2.24 23.92 41.55
N ILE A 203 0.97 23.91 41.14
CA ILE A 203 0.40 22.88 40.27
C ILE A 203 0.13 23.54 38.92
N ALA A 204 0.68 22.98 37.85
CA ALA A 204 0.43 23.38 36.47
C ALA A 204 -0.31 22.26 35.75
N ASP A 205 -1.55 22.51 35.33
CA ASP A 205 -2.42 21.51 34.66
C ASP A 205 -2.44 20.12 35.35
N GLY A 206 -2.55 20.14 36.69
CA GLY A 206 -2.55 18.91 37.52
C GLY A 206 -1.17 18.37 37.89
N THR A 207 -0.09 18.91 37.33
CA THR A 207 1.29 18.48 37.61
C THR A 207 1.94 19.39 38.65
N THR A 208 2.42 18.82 39.76
CA THR A 208 3.16 19.58 40.78
C THR A 208 4.56 19.95 40.26
N ILE A 209 4.85 21.25 40.25
CA ILE A 209 6.14 21.82 39.85
C ILE A 209 6.78 22.57 41.03
N LYS A 210 8.11 22.48 41.15
CA LYS A 210 8.89 23.10 42.23
C LYS A 210 9.99 23.99 41.63
N PRO A 211 10.41 25.04 42.36
CA PRO A 211 11.51 25.88 41.90
C PRO A 211 12.83 25.07 41.85
N THR A 212 13.74 25.34 40.91
CA THR A 212 13.69 26.40 39.88
C THR A 212 12.64 26.12 38.80
N TYR A 213 11.74 27.08 38.58
CA TYR A 213 10.75 26.99 37.51
C TYR A 213 11.41 27.37 36.19
N VAL A 214 11.15 26.59 35.16
CA VAL A 214 11.74 26.80 33.82
C VAL A 214 10.61 27.04 32.85
N VAL A 215 10.46 28.29 32.40
CA VAL A 215 9.48 28.66 31.37
C VAL A 215 10.21 28.78 30.04
N LYS A 216 9.90 27.90 29.09
CA LYS A 216 10.37 27.99 27.71
C LYS A 216 9.30 28.68 26.89
N ALA A 217 9.67 29.65 26.07
CA ALA A 217 8.76 30.31 25.14
C ALA A 217 9.41 30.43 23.76
N ILE A 218 8.68 30.04 22.70
CA ILE A 218 9.05 30.21 21.30
C ILE A 218 8.33 31.46 20.77
N GLY A 219 9.06 32.34 20.10
CA GLY A 219 8.60 33.62 19.57
C GLY A 219 9.79 34.53 19.27
N ASN A 220 9.56 35.83 19.05
CA ASN A 220 10.66 36.78 18.86
C ASN A 220 11.48 36.93 20.17
N PRO A 221 12.76 36.53 20.22
CA PRO A 221 13.50 36.52 21.49
C PRO A 221 13.64 37.89 22.14
N GLN A 222 13.72 38.96 21.34
CA GLN A 222 13.86 40.32 21.84
C GLN A 222 12.57 40.81 22.50
N GLU A 223 11.42 40.61 21.83
CA GLU A 223 10.11 40.98 22.37
C GLU A 223 9.79 40.19 23.65
N LEU A 224 10.08 38.88 23.65
CA LEU A 224 9.87 38.02 24.80
C LEU A 224 10.76 38.41 25.99
N SER A 225 12.05 38.67 25.76
CA SER A 225 12.97 39.09 26.83
C SER A 225 12.54 40.44 27.41
N ASN A 226 12.19 41.40 26.53
CA ASN A 226 11.72 42.71 26.94
C ASN A 226 10.49 42.62 27.84
N ALA A 227 9.53 41.74 27.51
CA ALA A 227 8.31 41.56 28.29
C ALA A 227 8.56 41.05 29.72
N VAL A 228 9.56 40.19 29.90
CA VAL A 228 9.97 39.73 31.23
C VAL A 228 10.69 40.83 32.01
N ASP A 229 11.55 41.60 31.34
CA ASP A 229 12.44 42.60 31.93
C ASP A 229 11.83 44.01 32.03
N ILE A 230 10.54 44.19 31.69
CA ILE A 230 9.85 45.48 31.82
C ILE A 230 10.04 46.03 33.24
N ALA A 231 10.43 47.31 33.32
CA ALA A 231 10.57 48.00 34.61
C ALA A 231 9.24 48.00 35.37
N GLY A 232 9.23 47.41 36.57
CA GLY A 232 8.02 47.22 37.38
C GLY A 232 7.10 46.08 36.91
N GLY A 233 7.46 45.38 35.83
CA GLY A 233 6.76 44.22 35.30
C GLY A 233 7.01 42.94 36.09
N VAL A 234 6.69 41.80 35.47
CA VAL A 234 6.67 40.49 36.14
C VAL A 234 8.04 40.04 36.66
N GLY A 235 9.13 40.24 35.90
CA GLY A 235 10.48 39.89 36.33
C GLY A 235 10.93 40.68 37.55
N ALA A 236 10.67 41.99 37.55
CA ALA A 236 10.97 42.86 38.69
C ALA A 236 10.15 42.47 39.93
N GLN A 237 8.87 42.14 39.76
CA GLN A 237 8.02 41.69 40.88
C GLN A 237 8.52 40.37 41.47
N LEU A 238 8.94 39.40 40.64
CA LEU A 238 9.56 38.15 41.09
C LEU A 238 10.80 38.40 41.96
N GLN A 239 11.64 39.37 41.58
CA GLN A 239 12.82 39.74 42.35
C GLN A 239 12.47 40.48 43.64
N VAL A 240 11.65 41.53 43.57
CA VAL A 240 11.40 42.45 44.70
C VAL A 240 10.44 41.85 45.72
N LYS A 241 9.32 41.28 45.28
CA LYS A 241 8.26 40.76 46.18
C LYS A 241 8.58 39.36 46.68
N TYR A 242 9.17 38.51 45.82
CA TYR A 242 9.41 37.11 46.15
C TYR A 242 10.85 36.81 46.52
N GLY A 243 11.80 37.71 46.25
CA GLY A 243 13.22 37.46 46.47
C GLY A 243 13.79 36.38 45.55
N ALA A 244 13.10 36.06 44.45
CA ALA A 244 13.54 35.05 43.48
C ALA A 244 14.49 35.68 42.47
N SER A 245 15.52 34.94 42.04
CA SER A 245 16.33 35.35 40.89
C SER A 245 15.62 34.95 39.60
N VAL A 246 15.66 35.84 38.61
CA VAL A 246 15.13 35.60 37.27
C VAL A 246 16.28 35.68 36.28
N ASP A 247 16.52 34.59 35.55
CA ASP A 247 17.52 34.48 34.48
C ASP A 247 16.80 34.27 33.15
N VAL A 248 17.05 35.14 32.18
CA VAL A 248 16.45 35.08 30.84
C VAL A 248 17.54 34.77 29.84
N GLN A 249 17.39 33.67 29.10
CA GLN A 249 18.34 33.23 28.09
C GLN A 249 17.67 33.11 26.74
N SER A 250 18.06 33.97 25.80
CA SER A 250 17.63 33.90 24.41
C SER A 250 18.39 32.83 23.63
N SER A 251 17.69 32.16 22.71
CA SER A 251 18.29 31.19 21.80
C SER A 251 17.51 31.14 20.49
N ASP A 252 18.22 30.90 19.39
CA ASP A 252 17.60 30.62 18.08
C ASP A 252 17.03 29.19 17.99
N ASN A 253 17.26 28.36 19.02
CA ASN A 253 16.87 26.95 19.01
C ASN A 253 16.36 26.52 20.39
N ILE A 254 15.18 27.00 20.76
CA ILE A 254 14.38 26.46 21.85
C ILE A 254 13.63 25.23 21.34
N VAL A 255 13.65 24.16 22.12
CA VAL A 255 12.90 22.93 21.86
C VAL A 255 11.92 22.70 23.01
N ILE A 256 10.65 22.57 22.66
CA ILE A 256 9.54 22.26 23.56
C ILE A 256 8.98 20.92 23.11
N ASP A 257 9.40 19.86 23.79
CA ASP A 257 8.94 18.48 23.55
C ASP A 257 7.64 18.17 24.29
N GLU A 258 7.28 19.02 25.25
CA GLU A 258 6.09 18.92 26.07
C GLU A 258 4.84 19.09 25.19
N VAL A 259 3.90 18.14 25.29
CA VAL A 259 2.65 18.12 24.54
C VAL A 259 1.44 18.03 25.46
N HIS A 260 0.35 18.68 25.07
CA HIS A 260 -0.94 18.62 25.75
C HIS A 260 -1.73 17.40 25.29
N VAL A 261 -2.23 16.62 26.25
CA VAL A 261 -3.10 15.48 25.99
C VAL A 261 -4.54 15.95 25.98
N ALA A 262 -5.15 15.99 24.79
CA ALA A 262 -6.54 16.39 24.66
C ALA A 262 -7.48 15.44 25.41
N THR A 263 -8.37 16.01 26.21
CA THR A 263 -9.44 15.23 26.86
C THR A 263 -10.50 14.88 25.80
N PRO A 264 -10.95 13.62 25.70
CA PRO A 264 -11.96 13.25 24.73
C PRO A 264 -13.29 13.96 25.02
N ASN A 265 -13.87 14.56 23.98
CA ASN A 265 -15.18 15.19 24.08
C ASN A 265 -16.26 14.14 24.27
N THR A 266 -17.10 14.31 25.30
CA THR A 266 -18.26 13.40 25.52
C THR A 266 -19.43 13.75 24.61
N TYR A 267 -19.67 15.04 24.35
CA TYR A 267 -20.83 15.54 23.61
C TYR A 267 -20.47 16.15 22.25
N ALA A 268 -19.41 16.96 22.22
CA ALA A 268 -18.97 17.59 20.99
C ALA A 268 -18.38 16.56 20.02
N LYS A 269 -18.74 16.68 18.74
CA LYS A 269 -18.23 15.84 17.65
C LYS A 269 -17.63 16.74 16.58
N THR A 270 -16.63 16.22 15.87
CA THR A 270 -16.09 16.88 14.68
C THR A 270 -17.20 17.02 13.64
N ALA A 271 -17.29 18.18 12.99
CA ALA A 271 -18.22 18.36 11.88
C ALA A 271 -17.76 17.49 10.69
N GLU A 272 -18.70 16.80 10.06
CA GLU A 272 -18.49 16.02 8.82
C GLU A 272 -18.47 16.92 7.59
#